data_AF-U1NGD5-F1
#
_entry.id   AF-U1NGD5-F1
#
_cell.length_a   1.000
_cell.length_b   1.000
_cell.length_c   1.000
_cell.angle_alpha   90.00
_cell.angle_beta   90.00
_cell.angle_gamma   90.00
#
_symmetry.space_group_name_H-M   'P 1'
#
loop_
_entity.id
_entity.type
_entity.pdbx_description
1 polymer ?
#
loop_
_entity_poly.entity_id
_entity_poly.type
_entity_poly.pdbx_seq_one_letter_code
_entity_poly.pdbx_strand_id
1 'polypeptide(L)'
;MTPPGSHNPAVYRELRDVLRRQPEITETWYEPDAVQQRYLVASIAPDRVDPPTGPDAPRIEVRWQAGPQTRFRIDYADPNTGFHCGWHRDDDHPDLGETHFQYERPDDAPIHEAVDLSATTPPKSLWACLDELFSLRLPQLTSE
;
A
#
# COMPACT_ATOMS: atom_id res chain seq x y z
N MET A 1 -4.26 -19.84 -13.10
CA MET A 1 -4.53 -18.78 -14.09
C MET A 1 -5.72 -17.98 -13.59
N THR A 2 -5.47 -16.90 -12.86
CA THR A 2 -6.51 -16.00 -12.35
C THR A 2 -7.04 -15.16 -13.52
N PRO A 3 -8.36 -15.04 -13.72
CA PRO A 3 -8.89 -14.19 -14.79
C PRO A 3 -8.40 -12.75 -14.57
N PRO A 4 -7.97 -12.01 -15.60
CA PRO A 4 -7.43 -10.68 -15.42
C PRO A 4 -8.55 -9.75 -14.99
N GLY A 5 -8.50 -9.27 -13.74
CA GLY A 5 -9.27 -8.10 -13.37
C GLY A 5 -8.91 -6.95 -14.31
N SER A 6 -9.90 -6.19 -14.76
CA SER A 6 -9.66 -5.08 -15.68
C SER A 6 -8.99 -3.93 -14.92
N HIS A 7 -7.85 -3.47 -15.41
CA HIS A 7 -7.26 -2.21 -14.95
C HIS A 7 -8.22 -1.09 -15.36
N ASN A 8 -8.81 -0.39 -14.39
CA ASN A 8 -9.76 0.68 -14.64
C ASN A 8 -9.09 2.04 -14.35
N PRO A 9 -8.76 2.84 -15.37
CA PRO A 9 -8.14 4.16 -15.19
C PRO A 9 -8.94 5.12 -14.28
N ALA A 10 -10.27 4.96 -14.19
CA ALA A 10 -11.09 5.76 -13.29
C ALA A 10 -10.76 5.50 -11.82
N VAL A 11 -10.58 4.22 -11.45
CA VAL A 11 -10.19 3.83 -10.09
C VAL A 11 -8.84 4.42 -9.73
N TYR A 12 -7.86 4.32 -10.64
CA TYR A 12 -6.52 4.85 -10.39
C TYR A 12 -6.49 6.38 -10.22
N ARG A 13 -7.39 7.13 -10.87
CA ARG A 13 -7.55 8.56 -10.60
C ARG A 13 -8.04 8.83 -9.18
N GLU A 14 -9.06 8.10 -8.72
CA GLU A 14 -9.59 8.25 -7.36
C GLU A 14 -8.56 7.85 -6.29
N LEU A 15 -7.82 6.75 -6.51
CA LEU A 15 -6.75 6.32 -5.62
C LEU A 15 -5.62 7.37 -5.54
N ARG A 16 -5.29 8.00 -6.68
CA ARG A 16 -4.32 9.10 -6.71
C ARG A 16 -4.78 10.31 -5.92
N ASP A 17 -6.07 10.64 -5.97
CA ASP A 17 -6.63 11.73 -5.17
C ASP A 17 -6.57 11.41 -3.67
N VAL A 18 -6.71 10.14 -3.27
CA VAL A 18 -6.51 9.71 -1.88
C VAL A 18 -5.05 9.89 -1.44
N LEU A 19 -4.07 9.44 -2.24
CA LEU A 19 -2.64 9.61 -1.91
C LEU A 19 -2.27 11.09 -1.77
N ARG A 20 -2.74 11.94 -2.69
CA ARG A 20 -2.46 13.39 -2.67
C ARG A 20 -3.05 14.14 -1.47
N ARG A 21 -3.97 13.53 -0.73
CA ARG A 21 -4.56 14.11 0.48
C ARG A 21 -3.79 13.77 1.74
N GLN A 22 -2.85 12.83 1.68
CA GLN A 22 -2.05 12.47 2.85
C GLN A 22 -0.93 13.51 3.04
N PRO A 23 -0.71 14.02 4.26
CA PRO A 23 0.32 15.01 4.54
C PRO A 23 1.75 14.48 4.32
N GLU A 24 1.97 13.17 4.43
CA GLU A 24 3.26 12.50 4.26
C GLU A 24 3.67 12.40 2.78
N ILE A 25 2.72 12.44 1.86
CA ILE A 25 2.94 12.20 0.44
C ILE A 25 3.43 13.48 -0.26
N THR A 26 4.52 13.36 -1.02
CA THR A 26 5.16 14.48 -1.73
C THR A 26 4.90 14.46 -3.24
N GLU A 27 4.87 13.28 -3.84
CA GLU A 27 4.69 13.09 -5.28
C GLU A 27 3.86 11.84 -5.58
N THR A 28 3.13 11.84 -6.70
CA THR A 28 2.36 10.69 -7.19
C THR A 28 2.50 10.55 -8.71
N TRP A 29 2.79 9.35 -9.21
CA TRP A 29 2.90 9.05 -10.63
C TRP A 29 2.38 7.66 -10.96
N TYR A 30 2.13 7.42 -12.24
CA TYR A 30 1.74 6.11 -12.75
C TYR A 30 2.96 5.40 -13.32
N GLU A 31 3.02 4.09 -13.13
CA GLU A 31 4.10 3.25 -13.64
C GLU A 31 3.55 2.22 -14.66
N PRO A 32 4.23 1.97 -15.80
CA PRO A 32 5.48 2.60 -16.22
C PRO A 32 5.34 4.06 -16.66
N ASP A 33 4.12 4.47 -17.04
CA ASP A 33 3.86 5.83 -17.48
C ASP A 33 2.37 6.21 -17.36
N ALA A 34 2.09 7.49 -17.56
CA ALA A 34 0.73 8.06 -17.47
C ALA A 34 -0.21 7.65 -18.62
N VAL A 35 0.29 7.00 -19.66
CA VAL A 35 -0.51 6.45 -20.76
C VAL A 35 -0.98 5.03 -20.40
N GLN A 36 -0.07 4.20 -19.88
CA GLN A 36 -0.37 2.81 -19.53
C GLN A 36 -1.08 2.66 -18.19
N GLN A 37 -0.79 3.52 -17.21
CA GLN A 37 -1.45 3.56 -15.89
C GLN A 37 -1.64 2.18 -15.24
N ARG A 38 -0.58 1.35 -15.23
CA ARG A 38 -0.71 -0.04 -14.73
C ARG A 38 -0.84 -0.08 -13.22
N TYR A 39 -0.07 0.76 -12.53
CA TYR A 39 -0.16 0.95 -11.09
C TYR A 39 0.26 2.36 -10.70
N LEU A 40 -0.03 2.71 -9.45
CA LEU A 40 0.19 4.04 -8.91
C LEU A 40 1.29 3.96 -7.86
N VAL A 41 2.21 4.92 -7.92
CA VAL A 41 3.30 5.04 -6.94
C VAL A 41 3.24 6.43 -6.30
N ALA A 42 3.59 6.50 -5.03
CA ALA A 42 3.77 7.74 -4.31
C ALA A 42 5.09 7.79 -3.55
N SER A 43 5.72 8.95 -3.55
CA SER A 43 6.89 9.24 -2.70
C SER A 43 6.43 9.84 -1.38
N ILE A 44 7.10 9.46 -0.30
CA ILE A 44 6.87 9.95 1.05
C ILE A 44 8.01 10.87 1.48
N ALA A 45 7.68 11.94 2.21
CA ALA A 45 8.65 12.75 2.94
C ALA A 45 9.13 11.98 4.19
N PRO A 46 10.42 11.60 4.28
CA PRO A 46 10.93 10.78 5.38
C PRO A 46 10.78 11.44 6.76
N ASP A 47 10.81 12.78 6.80
CA ASP A 47 10.65 13.60 7.98
C ASP A 47 9.19 13.76 8.45
N ARG A 48 8.22 13.25 7.67
CA ARG A 48 6.78 13.30 7.99
C ARG A 48 6.20 11.99 8.47
N VAL A 49 6.97 10.92 8.49
CA VAL A 49 6.58 9.65 9.12
C VAL A 49 7.09 9.61 10.55
N ASP A 50 6.45 8.79 11.39
CA ASP A 50 6.83 8.61 12.79
C ASP A 50 7.14 7.13 13.07
N PRO A 51 8.37 6.79 13.47
CA PRO A 51 9.55 7.66 13.56
C PRO A 51 10.01 8.16 12.17
N PRO A 52 10.68 9.33 12.08
CA PRO A 52 11.27 9.80 10.83
C PRO A 52 12.25 8.79 10.25
N THR A 53 12.17 8.60 8.94
CA THR A 53 13.06 7.70 8.19
C THR A 53 14.19 8.52 7.57
N GLY A 54 15.31 7.90 7.18
CA GLY A 54 16.54 8.56 6.76
C GLY A 54 16.44 9.51 5.53
N PRO A 55 17.54 9.80 4.82
CA PRO A 55 17.53 10.82 3.77
C PRO A 55 16.75 10.43 2.50
N ASP A 56 16.51 9.14 2.25
CA ASP A 56 15.90 8.65 1.01
C ASP A 56 14.38 8.54 1.13
N ALA A 57 13.63 8.82 0.08
CA ALA A 57 12.16 8.81 0.13
C ALA A 57 11.58 7.38 0.17
N PRO A 58 10.81 6.99 1.22
CA PRO A 58 9.97 5.79 1.16
C PRO A 58 8.92 5.90 0.07
N ARG A 59 8.37 4.75 -0.32
CA ARG A 59 7.39 4.67 -1.41
C ARG A 59 6.18 3.87 -1.03
N ILE A 60 5.04 4.25 -1.59
CA ILE A 60 3.83 3.42 -1.62
C ILE A 60 3.54 3.01 -3.06
N GLU A 61 3.44 1.70 -3.31
CA GLU A 61 2.89 1.14 -4.55
C GLU A 61 1.45 0.69 -4.34
N VAL A 62 0.56 1.06 -5.26
CA VAL A 62 -0.85 0.66 -5.23
C VAL A 62 -1.20 -0.03 -6.55
N ARG A 63 -1.57 -1.31 -6.44
CA ARG A 63 -2.07 -2.14 -7.55
C ARG A 63 -3.52 -2.50 -7.27
N TRP A 64 -4.40 -2.25 -8.23
CA TRP A 64 -5.83 -2.49 -8.08
C TRP A 64 -6.43 -3.20 -9.30
N GLN A 65 -7.18 -4.26 -9.03
CA GLN A 65 -7.88 -5.05 -10.05
C GLN A 65 -9.36 -5.18 -9.66
N ALA A 66 -10.21 -4.51 -10.44
CA ALA A 66 -11.66 -4.62 -10.28
C ALA A 66 -12.17 -5.90 -10.96
N GLY A 67 -13.10 -6.58 -10.32
CA GLY A 67 -13.73 -7.81 -10.83
C GLY A 67 -14.77 -8.36 -9.85
N PRO A 68 -15.35 -9.55 -10.14
CA PRO A 68 -16.27 -10.23 -9.22
C PRO A 68 -15.65 -10.49 -7.84
N GLN A 69 -14.33 -10.69 -7.82
CA GLN A 69 -13.48 -10.66 -6.64
C GLN A 69 -12.48 -9.53 -6.85
N THR A 70 -12.62 -8.46 -6.07
CA THR A 70 -11.66 -7.36 -6.09
C THR A 70 -10.32 -7.87 -5.56
N ARG A 71 -9.23 -7.53 -6.24
CA ARG A 71 -7.86 -7.83 -5.79
C ARG A 71 -7.05 -6.55 -5.72
N PHE A 72 -6.20 -6.43 -4.72
CA PHE A 72 -5.31 -5.29 -4.60
C PHE A 72 -4.05 -5.64 -3.82
N ARG A 73 -3.00 -4.85 -4.05
CA ARG A 73 -1.82 -4.76 -3.18
C ARG A 73 -1.49 -3.30 -2.93
N ILE A 74 -1.26 -2.96 -1.68
CA ILE A 74 -0.82 -1.65 -1.22
C ILE A 74 0.44 -1.88 -0.41
N ASP A 75 1.59 -1.52 -0.96
CA ASP A 75 2.90 -1.83 -0.42
C ASP A 75 3.65 -0.54 -0.05
N TYR A 76 4.13 -0.46 1.19
CA TYR A 76 5.08 0.53 1.67
C TYR A 76 6.49 -0.08 1.69
N ALA A 77 7.46 0.65 1.16
CA ALA A 77 8.87 0.29 1.20
C ALA A 77 9.72 1.47 1.65
N ASP A 78 10.53 1.27 2.68
CA ASP A 78 11.49 2.26 3.18
C ASP A 78 12.93 1.86 2.83
N PRO A 79 13.60 2.59 1.93
CA PRO A 79 14.98 2.30 1.57
C PRO A 79 15.98 2.59 2.70
N ASN A 80 15.64 3.43 3.68
CA ASN A 80 16.55 3.81 4.75
C ASN A 80 16.65 2.73 5.83
N THR A 81 15.50 2.13 6.17
CA THR A 81 15.41 1.12 7.22
C THR A 81 15.37 -0.30 6.66
N GLY A 82 15.10 -0.48 5.36
CA GLY A 82 14.84 -1.79 4.76
C GLY A 82 13.48 -2.38 5.17
N PHE A 83 12.65 -1.63 5.91
CA PHE A 83 11.32 -2.07 6.31
C PHE A 83 10.36 -2.08 5.12
N HIS A 84 9.61 -3.16 4.99
CA HIS A 84 8.55 -3.32 4.00
C HIS A 84 7.27 -3.76 4.68
N CYS A 85 6.12 -3.22 4.29
CA CYS A 85 4.83 -3.75 4.72
C CYS A 85 3.72 -3.48 3.71
N GLY A 86 2.60 -4.19 3.81
CA GLY A 86 1.50 -3.96 2.89
C GLY A 86 0.24 -4.74 3.21
N TRP A 87 -0.86 -4.30 2.60
CA TRP A 87 -2.17 -4.96 2.65
C TRP A 87 -2.46 -5.61 1.31
N HIS A 88 -2.69 -6.91 1.33
CA HIS A 88 -2.91 -7.70 0.12
C HIS A 88 -4.26 -8.39 0.18
N ARG A 89 -4.98 -8.31 -0.95
CA ARG A 89 -6.18 -9.09 -1.24
C ARG A 89 -5.90 -9.94 -2.47
N ASP A 90 -5.42 -11.14 -2.24
CA ASP A 90 -5.07 -12.13 -3.26
C ASP A 90 -5.26 -13.57 -2.73
N ASP A 91 -4.74 -14.56 -3.46
CA ASP A 91 -4.91 -15.99 -3.13
C ASP A 91 -3.67 -16.59 -2.41
N ASP A 92 -2.70 -15.76 -2.00
CA ASP A 92 -1.40 -16.26 -1.54
C ASP A 92 -1.48 -16.82 -0.10
N HIS A 93 -2.35 -16.27 0.74
CA HIS A 93 -2.55 -16.67 2.14
C HIS A 93 -4.03 -16.92 2.49
N PRO A 94 -4.66 -17.95 1.90
CA PRO A 94 -6.10 -18.18 2.03
C PRO A 94 -6.55 -18.50 3.47
N ASP A 95 -5.63 -18.92 4.34
CA ASP A 95 -5.86 -19.18 5.76
C ASP A 95 -6.03 -17.91 6.61
N LEU A 96 -5.58 -16.75 6.11
CA LEU A 96 -5.68 -15.45 6.79
C LEU A 96 -6.95 -14.66 6.41
N GLY A 97 -7.82 -15.25 5.59
CA GLY A 97 -9.04 -14.60 5.10
C GLY A 97 -8.86 -13.89 3.75
N GLU A 98 -9.79 -12.99 3.41
CA GLU A 98 -9.76 -12.30 2.11
C GLU A 98 -8.65 -11.25 2.02
N THR A 99 -8.26 -10.64 3.13
CA THR A 99 -7.21 -9.62 3.18
C THR A 99 -6.25 -9.93 4.32
N HIS A 100 -4.96 -9.82 4.04
CA HIS A 100 -3.92 -9.96 5.05
C HIS A 100 -2.98 -8.77 5.01
N PHE A 101 -2.32 -8.53 6.14
CA PHE A 101 -1.20 -7.60 6.24
C PHE A 101 0.09 -8.40 6.31
N GLN A 102 1.08 -7.95 5.57
CA GLN A 102 2.43 -8.52 5.57
C GLN A 102 3.41 -7.43 5.99
N TYR A 103 4.41 -7.77 6.78
CA TYR A 103 5.56 -6.91 7.02
C TYR A 103 6.86 -7.69 7.14
N GLU A 104 7.97 -7.01 6.82
CA GLU A 104 9.31 -7.55 6.78
C GLU A 104 10.28 -6.48 7.32
N ARG A 105 11.11 -6.88 8.27
CA ARG A 105 12.24 -6.10 8.77
C ARG A 105 13.54 -6.62 8.14
N PRO A 106 14.61 -5.83 8.12
CA PRO A 106 15.92 -6.33 7.72
C PRO A 106 16.28 -7.59 8.48
N ASP A 107 16.77 -8.59 7.76
CA ASP A 107 17.27 -9.86 8.30
C ASP A 107 16.22 -10.78 8.96
N ASP A 108 14.93 -10.38 8.98
CA ASP A 108 13.81 -11.18 9.48
C ASP A 108 13.06 -11.89 8.35
N ALA A 109 12.39 -13.00 8.69
CA ALA A 109 11.41 -13.60 7.79
C ALA A 109 10.11 -12.76 7.77
N PRO A 110 9.40 -12.69 6.62
CA PRO A 110 8.15 -11.94 6.54
C PRO A 110 7.08 -12.53 7.47
N ILE A 111 6.38 -11.64 8.16
CA ILE A 111 5.28 -11.96 9.07
C ILE A 111 3.96 -11.61 8.38
N HIS A 112 2.97 -12.48 8.51
CA HIS A 112 1.65 -12.33 7.90
C HIS A 112 0.58 -12.40 8.99
N GLU A 113 -0.40 -11.51 8.91
CA GLU A 113 -1.52 -11.47 9.85
C GLU A 113 -2.84 -11.21 9.12
N ALA A 114 -3.92 -11.79 9.65
CA ALA A 114 -5.26 -11.57 9.14
C ALA A 114 -5.70 -10.13 9.44
N VAL A 115 -6.36 -9.48 8.46
CA VAL A 115 -6.91 -8.14 8.63
C VAL A 115 -8.34 -8.10 8.12
N ASP A 116 -9.24 -7.55 8.94
CA ASP A 116 -10.62 -7.26 8.53
C ASP A 116 -10.71 -5.84 7.97
N LEU A 117 -10.62 -5.72 6.64
CA LEU A 117 -10.80 -4.46 5.95
C LEU A 117 -12.28 -4.24 5.61
N SER A 118 -13.00 -3.58 6.52
CA SER A 118 -14.44 -3.28 6.37
C SER A 118 -14.79 -2.32 5.22
N ALA A 119 -13.81 -1.57 4.71
CA ALA A 119 -14.00 -0.65 3.60
C ALA A 119 -14.23 -1.42 2.28
N THR A 120 -15.31 -1.07 1.57
CA THR A 120 -15.74 -1.82 0.37
C THR A 120 -15.46 -1.11 -0.95
N THR A 121 -15.06 0.17 -0.93
CA THR A 121 -14.71 0.93 -2.13
C THR A 121 -13.20 1.14 -2.22
N PRO A 122 -12.62 1.24 -3.44
CA PRO A 122 -11.18 1.46 -3.58
C PRO A 122 -10.64 2.67 -2.81
N PRO A 123 -11.27 3.86 -2.89
CA PRO A 123 -10.77 5.03 -2.17
C PRO A 123 -10.84 4.88 -0.65
N LYS A 124 -11.91 4.26 -0.12
CA LYS A 124 -12.05 4.02 1.33
C LYS A 124 -11.06 2.98 1.84
N SER A 125 -10.81 1.95 1.03
CA SER A 125 -9.85 0.89 1.35
C SER A 125 -8.45 1.47 1.46
N LEU A 126 -8.02 2.22 0.44
CA LEU A 126 -6.72 2.89 0.45
C LEU A 126 -6.61 3.91 1.59
N TRP A 127 -7.65 4.71 1.84
CA TRP A 127 -7.65 5.65 2.97
C TRP A 127 -7.43 4.93 4.31
N ALA A 128 -8.16 3.84 4.56
CA ALA A 128 -8.03 3.06 5.78
C ALA A 128 -6.62 2.47 5.94
N CYS A 129 -6.04 1.92 4.87
CA CYS A 129 -4.67 1.42 4.89
C CYS A 129 -3.64 2.51 5.18
N LEU A 130 -3.79 3.72 4.59
CA LEU A 130 -2.87 4.83 4.83
C LEU A 130 -2.99 5.40 6.25
N ASP A 131 -4.22 5.52 6.76
CA ASP A 131 -4.49 5.95 8.13
C ASP A 131 -3.86 4.99 9.15
N GLU A 132 -4.04 3.68 8.93
CA GLU A 132 -3.43 2.62 9.74
C GLU A 132 -1.91 2.60 9.59
N LEU A 133 -1.38 2.78 8.37
CA LEU A 133 0.07 2.82 8.10
C LEU A 133 0.75 3.90 8.94
N PHE A 134 0.32 5.14 8.81
CA PHE A 134 1.00 6.28 9.42
C PHE A 134 0.70 6.41 10.91
N SER A 135 -0.52 6.06 11.36
CA SER A 135 -0.92 6.26 12.76
C SER A 135 -0.61 5.08 13.67
N LEU A 136 -0.43 3.87 13.11
CA LEU A 136 -0.33 2.63 13.90
C LEU A 136 0.87 1.78 13.48
N ARG A 137 0.97 1.40 12.20
CA ARG A 137 1.93 0.38 11.75
C ARG A 137 3.37 0.88 11.79
N LEU A 138 3.66 2.06 11.24
CA LEU A 138 5.01 2.61 11.32
C LEU A 138 5.41 2.85 12.79
N PRO A 139 4.64 3.56 13.63
CA PRO A 139 5.03 3.76 15.03
C PRO A 139 5.23 2.46 15.81
N GLN A 140 4.49 1.39 15.54
CA GLN A 140 4.62 0.14 16.31
C GLN A 140 5.69 -0.80 15.78
N LEU A 141 5.91 -0.87 14.47
CA LEU A 141 6.74 -1.90 13.85
C LEU A 141 8.17 -1.44 13.59
N THR A 142 8.41 -0.12 13.62
CA THR A 142 9.74 0.47 13.41
C THR A 142 10.26 1.26 14.62
N SER A 143 9.50 1.37 15.71
CA SER A 143 10.05 1.84 16.99
C SER A 143 10.94 0.76 17.61
N GLU A 144 12.13 1.18 18.09
CA GLU A 144 13.05 0.35 18.87
C GLU A 144 12.54 0.00 20.28
#